data_AF-A0A1G8CC49-F1
#
_entry.id   AF-A0A1G8CC49-F1
#
_cell.length_a   1.000
_cell.length_b   1.000
_cell.length_c   1.000
_cell.angle_alpha   90.00
_cell.angle_beta   90.00
_cell.angle_gamma   90.00
#
_symmetry.space_group_name_H-M   'P 1'
#
loop_
_entity.id
_entity.type
_entity.pdbx_description
1 polymer ?
#
loop_
_entity_poly.entity_id
_entity_poly.type
_entity_poly.pdbx_seq_one_letter_code
_entity_poly.pdbx_strand_id
1 'polypeptide(L)' 'MAYYVYKGEVNHPAYQLPFIIYYDAYEESVCITTLDMNARKPSICQYQYPARSLHDVRTLINKMGANGDSILFKYYYLQ' A
#
# COMPACT_ATOMS: atom_id res chain seq x y z
N MET A 1 -5.02 3.22 -19.69
CA MET A 1 -4.27 1.94 -19.61
C MET A 1 -4.67 1.30 -18.29
N ALA A 2 -5.30 0.13 -18.33
CA ALA A 2 -5.71 -0.63 -17.15
C ALA A 2 -4.50 -0.98 -16.26
N TYR A 3 -4.57 -0.67 -14.95
CA TYR A 3 -3.49 -0.97 -14.00
C TYR A 3 -4.06 -1.58 -12.73
N TYR A 4 -3.54 -2.74 -12.32
CA TYR A 4 -4.01 -3.50 -11.17
C TYR A 4 -2.96 -3.50 -10.07
N VAL A 5 -3.41 -3.24 -8.84
CA VAL A 5 -2.58 -3.27 -7.63
C VAL A 5 -3.32 -4.01 -6.53
N TYR A 6 -2.59 -4.45 -5.51
CA TYR A 6 -3.20 -4.91 -4.27
C TYR A 6 -3.42 -3.70 -3.35
N LYS A 7 -4.68 -3.46 -2.99
CA LYS A 7 -5.05 -2.45 -2.00
C LYS A 7 -5.33 -3.12 -0.66
N GLY A 8 -4.78 -2.56 0.41
CA GLY A 8 -5.07 -2.93 1.80
C GLY A 8 -5.18 -1.68 2.67
N GLU A 9 -5.76 -1.83 3.85
CA GLU A 9 -5.92 -0.73 4.81
C GLU A 9 -5.53 -1.22 6.21
N VAL A 10 -4.89 -0.36 6.98
CA VAL A 10 -4.48 -0.65 8.36
C VAL A 10 -4.61 0.60 9.23
N ASN A 11 -5.09 0.44 10.46
CA ASN A 11 -5.05 1.50 11.45
C ASN A 11 -3.67 1.55 12.09
N HIS A 12 -3.10 2.75 12.20
CA HIS A 12 -1.86 2.96 12.93
C HIS A 12 -2.15 3.50 14.33
N PRO A 13 -1.61 2.93 15.41
CA PRO A 13 -1.95 3.34 16.78
C PRO A 13 -1.60 4.80 17.10
N ALA A 14 -0.60 5.37 16.42
CA ALA A 14 -0.17 6.75 16.60
C ALA A 14 -0.87 7.79 15.69
N TYR A 15 -1.68 7.37 14.71
CA TYR A 15 -2.32 8.29 13.75
C TYR A 15 -3.84 8.12 13.76
N GLN A 16 -4.57 9.21 13.58
CA GLN A 16 -6.04 9.18 13.57
C GLN A 16 -6.63 8.61 12.27
N LEU A 17 -5.88 8.68 11.16
CA LEU A 17 -6.34 8.19 9.86
C LEU A 17 -5.69 6.83 9.56
N PRO A 18 -6.43 5.90 8.90
CA PRO A 18 -5.87 4.65 8.44
C PRO A 18 -4.82 4.89 7.36
N PHE A 19 -3.82 4.03 7.34
CA PHE A 19 -2.91 3.91 6.20
C PHE A 19 -3.55 3.02 5.15
N ILE A 20 -3.58 3.53 3.92
CA ILE A 20 -3.97 2.83 2.72
C ILE A 20 -2.68 2.38 2.04
N ILE A 21 -2.55 1.07 1.82
CA ILE A 21 -1.39 0.43 1.22
C ILE A 21 -1.75 -0.01 -0.19
N TYR A 22 -0.93 0.38 -1.15
CA TYR A 22 -1.01 -0.04 -2.53
C TYR A 22 0.27 -0.75 -2.93
N TYR A 23 0.17 -2.04 -3.17
CA TYR A 23 1.28 -2.86 -3.61
C TYR A 23 1.15 -3.21 -5.10
N ASP A 24 2.15 -2.83 -5.88
CA ASP A 24 2.30 -3.24 -7.27
C ASP A 24 3.28 -4.42 -7.35
N ALA A 25 2.75 -5.59 -7.70
CA ALA A 25 3.56 -6.78 -7.90
C ALA A 25 4.40 -6.73 -9.18
N TYR A 26 4.02 -5.95 -10.19
CA TYR A 26 4.75 -5.81 -11.44
C TYR A 26 5.96 -4.88 -11.29
N GLU A 27 5.80 -3.76 -10.56
CA GLU A 27 6.90 -2.82 -10.27
C GLU A 27 7.69 -3.20 -9.01
N GLU A 28 7.33 -4.28 -8.32
CA GLU A 28 7.92 -4.72 -7.05
C GLU A 28 8.02 -3.57 -6.03
N SER A 29 6.93 -2.83 -5.88
CA SER A 29 6.91 -1.58 -5.13
C SER A 29 5.63 -1.38 -4.34
N VAL A 30 5.73 -0.61 -3.26
CA VAL A 30 4.59 -0.28 -2.40
C VAL A 30 4.50 1.23 -2.15
N CYS A 31 3.29 1.75 -2.25
CA CYS A 31 2.91 3.08 -1.81
C CYS A 31 2.06 3.00 -0.54
N ILE A 32 2.33 3.88 0.42
CA ILE A 32 1.57 4.03 1.66
C ILE A 32 1.08 5.47 1.71
N THR A 33 -0.23 5.64 1.85
CA THR A 33 -0.91 6.95 1.77
C THR A 33 -2.09 6.98 2.73
N THR A 34 -2.64 8.15 3.02
CA THR A 34 -3.90 8.32 3.74
C THR A 34 -5.06 8.71 2.82
N LEU A 35 -4.78 8.89 1.52
CA LEU A 35 -5.73 9.24 0.47
C LEU A 35 -5.73 8.18 -0.63
N ASP A 36 -6.89 7.92 -1.22
CA ASP A 36 -7.03 6.97 -2.31
C ASP A 36 -6.27 7.37 -3.59
N MET A 37 -5.70 6.36 -4.25
CA MET A 37 -5.06 6.52 -5.55
C MET A 37 -6.12 6.44 -6.65
N ASN A 38 -6.07 7.41 -7.58
CA ASN A 38 -6.92 7.45 -8.78
C ASN A 38 -6.10 7.38 -10.08
N ALA A 39 -4.83 6.97 -10.00
CA ALA A 39 -3.93 6.88 -11.15
C ALA A 39 -2.80 5.88 -10.86
N ARG A 40 -2.07 5.47 -11.91
CA ARG A 40 -0.95 4.51 -11.83
C ARG A 40 0.23 5.02 -10.99
N LYS A 41 0.51 6.33 -11.00
CA LYS A 41 1.58 6.99 -10.22
C LYS A 41 1.13 8.39 -9.80
N PRO A 42 0.18 8.51 -8.86
CA PRO A 42 -0.20 9.80 -8.33
C PRO A 42 1.00 10.40 -7.59
N SER A 43 1.08 11.73 -7.54
CA SER A 43 2.17 12.45 -6.88
C SER A 43 2.38 12.03 -5.43
N ILE A 44 1.31 11.61 -4.75
CA ILE A 44 1.33 11.08 -3.37
C ILE A 44 2.16 9.79 -3.23
N CYS A 45 2.42 9.08 -4.33
CA CYS A 45 3.21 7.85 -4.39
C CYS A 45 4.54 8.03 -5.15
N GLN A 46 5.10 9.25 -5.17
CA GLN A 46 6.42 9.49 -5.79
C GLN A 46 7.55 8.69 -5.14
N TYR A 47 7.45 8.43 -3.83
CA TYR A 47 8.39 7.60 -3.09
C TYR A 47 7.77 6.23 -2.84
N GLN A 48 8.00 5.30 -3.76
CA GLN A 48 7.59 3.91 -3.60
C GLN A 48 8.69 3.14 -2.87
N TYR A 49 8.33 2.40 -1.84
CA TYR A 49 9.27 1.51 -1.16
C TYR A 49 9.40 0.21 -1.96
N PRO A 50 10.60 -0.34 -2.12
CA PRO A 50 10.77 -1.63 -2.78
C PRO A 50 10.14 -2.74 -1.94
N ALA A 51 9.31 -3.58 -2.56
CA ALA A 51 8.68 -4.74 -1.94
C ALA A 51 8.46 -5.83 -3.00
N ARG A 52 9.01 -7.03 -2.79
CA ARG A 52 8.92 -8.11 -3.78
C ARG A 52 7.73 -9.02 -3.56
N SER A 53 7.09 -8.91 -2.39
CA SER A 53 5.96 -9.74 -2.01
C SER A 53 5.04 -9.02 -1.02
N LEU A 54 3.82 -9.51 -0.89
CA LEU A 54 2.90 -9.09 0.18
C LEU A 54 3.50 -9.31 1.58
N HIS A 55 4.38 -10.31 1.74
CA HIS A 55 5.08 -10.53 3.00
C HIS A 55 6.05 -9.39 3.33
N ASP A 56 6.78 -8.87 2.34
CA ASP A 56 7.67 -7.71 2.51
C ASP A 56 6.87 -6.47 2.89
N VAL A 57 5.71 -6.29 2.25
CA VAL A 57 4.78 -5.19 2.57
C VAL A 57 4.34 -5.28 4.03
N ARG A 58 3.86 -6.44 4.48
CA ARG A 58 3.46 -6.64 5.89
C ARG A 58 4.60 -6.37 6.85
N THR A 59 5.80 -6.84 6.52
CA THR A 59 7.02 -6.60 7.29
C THR A 59 7.34 -5.11 7.40
N LEU A 60 7.19 -4.35 6.31
CA LEU A 60 7.35 -2.89 6.30
C LEU A 60 6.34 -2.22 7.23
N ILE A 61 5.05 -2.58 7.13
CA ILE A 61 3.99 -2.01 7.98
C ILE A 61 4.22 -2.32 9.47
N ASN A 62 4.62 -3.55 9.79
CA ASN A 62 4.99 -3.95 11.14
C ASN A 62 6.15 -3.09 11.68
N LYS A 63 7.18 -2.83 10.86
CA LYS A 63 8.29 -1.93 11.21
C LYS A 63 7.86 -0.48 11.40
N MET A 64 6.81 -0.03 10.72
CA MET A 64 6.25 1.30 10.91
C MET A 64 5.45 1.44 12.21
N GLY A 65 5.09 0.33 12.86
CA GLY A 65 4.33 0.33 14.12
C GLY A 65 2.83 0.06 13.97
N ALA A 66 2.37 -0.31 12.77
CA ALA A 66 1.01 -0.79 12.53
C ALA A 66 0.98 -2.33 12.43
N ASN A 67 -0.20 -2.94 12.61
CA ASN A 67 -0.37 -4.38 12.49
C ASN A 67 -0.51 -4.78 11.01
N GLY A 68 0.60 -5.07 10.33
CA GLY A 68 0.62 -5.49 8.94
C GLY A 68 -0.07 -6.83 8.69
N ASP A 69 -0.07 -7.74 9.67
CA ASP A 69 -0.66 -9.07 9.52
C ASP A 69 -2.19 -9.07 9.47
N SER A 70 -2.83 -8.02 9.99
CA SER A 70 -4.27 -7.83 9.88
C SER A 70 -4.73 -7.30 8.52
N ILE A 71 -3.80 -6.93 7.63
CA ILE A 71 -4.15 -6.36 6.32
C ILE A 71 -4.74 -7.43 5.41
N LEU A 72 -5.97 -7.18 4.96
CA LEU A 72 -6.65 -7.92 3.90
C LEU A 72 -6.43 -7.23 2.55
N PHE A 73 -5.47 -7.76 1.78
CA PHE A 73 -5.19 -7.25 0.44
C PHE A 73 -6.24 -7.74 -0.56
N LYS A 74 -6.77 -6.81 -1.36
CA LYS A 74 -7.71 -7.08 -2.45
C LYS A 74 -7.15 -6.55 -3.77
N TYR A 75 -7.46 -7.21 -4.88
CA TYR A 75 -7.19 -6.65 -6.20
C TYR A 75 -7.99 -5.37 -6.39
N TYR A 76 -7.30 -4.30 -6.79
CA TYR A 76 -7.87 -2.99 -7.01
C TYR A 76 -7.50 -2.49 -8.40
N TYR A 77 -8.49 -1.95 -9.10
CA TYR A 77 -8.33 -1.44 -10.44
C TYR A 77 -8.17 0.08 -10.41
N LEU A 78 -7.02 0.56 -10.88
CA LEU A 78 -6.73 1.98 -11.05
C LEU A 78 -7.06 2.38 -12.50
N GLN A 79 -7.93 3.37 -12.64
CA GLN A 79 -8.30 3.99 -13.93
C GLN A 79 -7.40 5.16 -14.28
#